data_AF-A0A942B635-F1
#
_entry.id   AF-A0A942B635-F1
#
_cell.length_a   1.000
_cell.length_b   1.000
_cell.length_c   1.000
_cell.angle_alpha   90.00
_cell.angle_beta   90.00
_cell.angle_gamma   90.00
#
_symmetry.space_group_name_H-M   'P 1'
#
loop_
_entity.id
_entity.type
_entity.pdbx_description
1 polymer ?
#
loop_
_entity_poly.entity_id
_entity_poly.type
_entity_poly.pdbx_seq_one_letter_code
_entity_poly.pdbx_strand_id
1 'polypeptide(L)'
;MIEFTISLLSIAATMGIFTAILALALRKFAHVPPRQVAGIWLFFAFAPVILLILGLAGQQSGRFDLVTSAQSVVLREARVTLVDNSLFRLSDGNWQPMPGVMTLLRVFFAIWAVGAFALLIIRGYQLFLAQQFSVWANDLEDERVRDEAKYMGWSFGMATPQIRESLLVRSPLVVGVRKFTLLMPAGMSRDLTDEELRAILAHEFSHIAKADTRVLALLIINECLFWFSPFTWLVQRNWATYRELDADREAILRSSIEPKRFADLLIRIVTSSKTPWLQTAIGATRDFKALKSRILNMGQPTADSPPNLGFLFVLSTTGVCLAQSVSFAAITHQITDSNLVIDGGFESGLETWRPGTMPEESDTGVTYKLDTEVYHSGHASLKYAKQRPTYFPIQVMRPQLMPYRMTKRVETTCWMKTRNAGKATICLVFHRKGHESDYHWAVYASGPKPDVGVTHDWKQYQSVVAVPEDTTSVEMLVQMYGPGEAWFDDVSLKFVADDTPIVEAVDMTKG
;
A
#
# COMPACT_ATOMS: atom_id res chain seq x y z
N MET A 1 0.05 2.44 15.12
CA MET A 1 -1.01 3.36 14.62
C MET A 1 -0.60 4.02 13.31
N ILE A 2 0.51 4.77 13.25
CA ILE A 2 0.94 5.45 12.01
C ILE A 2 1.25 4.47 10.88
N GLU A 3 2.04 3.42 11.17
CA GLU A 3 2.32 2.34 10.22
C GLU A 3 1.03 1.70 9.71
N PHE A 4 0.09 1.40 10.60
CA PHE A 4 -1.23 0.88 10.26
C PHE A 4 -2.00 1.83 9.32
N THR A 5 -2.00 3.14 9.59
CA THR A 5 -2.67 4.14 8.73
C THR A 5 -2.07 4.17 7.32
N ILE A 6 -0.74 4.13 7.21
CA ILE A 6 -0.05 4.12 5.92
C ILE A 6 -0.37 2.82 5.16
N SER A 7 -0.31 1.67 5.84
CA SER A 7 -0.68 0.38 5.25
C SER A 7 -2.13 0.38 4.76
N LEU A 8 -3.07 0.88 5.55
CA LEU A 8 -4.48 0.96 5.21
C LEU A 8 -4.72 1.82 3.95
N LEU A 9 -4.09 3.00 3.86
CA LEU A 9 -4.18 3.89 2.70
C LEU A 9 -3.57 3.26 1.45
N SER A 10 -2.42 2.61 1.59
CA SER A 10 -1.77 1.88 0.49
C SER A 10 -2.69 0.78 -0.05
N ILE A 11 -3.38 0.04 0.82
CA ILE A 11 -4.31 -1.02 0.42
C ILE A 11 -5.53 -0.44 -0.30
N ALA A 12 -6.10 0.64 0.22
CA ALA A 12 -7.23 1.29 -0.44
C ALA A 12 -6.87 1.73 -1.87
N ALA A 13 -5.64 2.24 -2.06
CA ALA A 13 -5.13 2.62 -3.38
C ALA A 13 -4.92 1.42 -4.31
N THR A 14 -4.28 0.34 -3.83
CA THR A 14 -4.08 -0.87 -4.65
C THR A 14 -5.40 -1.54 -5.00
N MET A 15 -6.30 -1.72 -4.02
CA MET A 15 -7.67 -2.19 -4.23
C MET A 15 -8.34 -1.39 -5.35
N GLY A 16 -8.16 -0.07 -5.38
CA GLY A 16 -8.75 0.77 -6.41
C GLY A 16 -8.27 0.51 -7.82
N ILE A 17 -6.95 0.44 -8.00
CA ILE A 17 -6.33 0.15 -9.30
C ILE A 17 -6.79 -1.22 -9.80
N PHE A 18 -6.75 -2.24 -8.95
CA PHE A 18 -7.12 -3.60 -9.33
C PHE A 18 -8.61 -3.75 -9.61
N THR A 19 -9.47 -3.13 -8.80
CA THR A 19 -10.93 -3.13 -9.04
C THR A 19 -11.25 -2.48 -10.39
N ALA A 20 -10.56 -1.40 -10.77
CA ALA A 20 -10.73 -0.75 -12.06
C ALA A 20 -10.28 -1.65 -13.23
N ILE A 21 -9.11 -2.29 -13.11
CA ILE A 21 -8.60 -3.23 -14.12
C ILE A 21 -9.55 -4.42 -14.27
N LEU A 22 -10.02 -5.00 -13.16
CA LEU A 22 -10.96 -6.11 -13.18
C LEU A 22 -12.29 -5.71 -13.84
N ALA A 23 -12.84 -4.54 -13.49
CA ALA A 23 -14.07 -4.04 -14.10
C ALA A 23 -13.94 -3.89 -15.62
N LEU A 24 -12.76 -3.48 -16.12
CA LEU A 24 -12.46 -3.39 -17.55
C LEU A 24 -12.27 -4.77 -18.19
N ALA A 25 -11.62 -5.71 -17.50
CA ALA A 25 -11.39 -7.07 -17.98
C ALA A 25 -12.70 -7.85 -18.09
N LEU A 26 -13.55 -7.82 -17.07
CA LEU A 26 -14.82 -8.56 -17.04
C LEU A 26 -15.80 -8.10 -18.13
N ARG A 27 -15.71 -6.85 -18.62
CA ARG A 27 -16.48 -6.39 -19.79
C ARG A 27 -16.17 -7.20 -21.06
N LYS A 28 -14.97 -7.78 -21.16
CA LYS A 28 -14.54 -8.60 -22.30
C LYS A 28 -14.87 -10.08 -22.15
N PHE A 29 -15.28 -10.54 -20.96
CA PHE A 29 -15.53 -11.95 -20.65
C PHE A 29 -17.01 -12.20 -20.31
N ALA A 30 -17.91 -11.88 -21.25
CA ALA A 30 -19.36 -12.04 -21.10
C ALA A 30 -19.84 -13.49 -20.91
N HIS A 31 -18.98 -14.49 -21.17
CA HIS A 31 -19.34 -15.91 -21.14
C HIS A 31 -19.05 -16.63 -19.82
N VAL A 32 -18.46 -15.94 -18.83
CA VAL A 32 -18.10 -16.55 -17.55
C VAL A 32 -19.34 -16.78 -16.69
N PRO A 33 -19.51 -17.96 -16.06
CA PRO A 33 -20.63 -18.23 -15.16
C PRO A 33 -20.73 -17.18 -14.04
N PRO A 34 -21.94 -16.67 -13.71
CA PRO A 34 -22.12 -15.64 -12.71
C PRO A 34 -21.43 -15.94 -11.37
N ARG A 35 -21.47 -17.21 -10.91
CA ARG A 35 -20.76 -17.63 -9.69
C ARG A 35 -19.27 -17.38 -9.73
N GLN A 36 -18.61 -17.68 -10.84
CA GLN A 36 -17.16 -17.48 -10.97
C GLN A 36 -16.85 -15.98 -10.95
N VAL A 37 -17.66 -15.16 -11.61
CA VAL A 37 -17.50 -13.70 -11.57
C VAL A 37 -17.67 -13.15 -10.15
N ALA A 38 -18.68 -13.63 -9.41
CA ALA A 38 -18.86 -13.30 -7.99
C ALA A 38 -17.62 -13.72 -7.16
N GLY A 39 -17.09 -14.92 -7.38
CA GLY A 39 -15.87 -15.41 -6.71
C GLY A 39 -14.65 -14.53 -7.00
N ILE A 40 -14.49 -14.06 -8.23
CA ILE A 40 -13.42 -13.14 -8.61
C ILE A 40 -13.58 -11.81 -7.84
N TRP A 41 -14.78 -11.23 -7.80
CA TRP A 41 -15.01 -10.02 -7.00
C TRP A 41 -14.66 -10.20 -5.52
N LEU A 42 -15.00 -11.35 -4.90
CA LEU A 42 -14.62 -11.65 -3.53
C LEU A 42 -13.11 -11.74 -3.34
N PHE A 43 -12.42 -12.40 -4.28
CA PHE A 43 -10.96 -12.49 -4.24
C PHE A 43 -10.34 -11.09 -4.17
N PHE A 44 -10.77 -10.16 -5.03
CA PHE A 44 -10.25 -8.79 -5.02
C PHE A 44 -10.66 -7.98 -3.79
N ALA A 45 -11.78 -8.32 -3.14
CA ALA A 45 -12.17 -7.70 -1.87
C ALA A 45 -11.18 -8.05 -0.74
N PHE A 46 -10.76 -9.31 -0.65
CA PHE A 46 -10.03 -9.82 0.51
C PHE A 46 -8.54 -10.10 0.28
N ALA A 47 -8.09 -10.31 -0.96
CA ALA A 47 -6.68 -10.60 -1.23
C ALA A 47 -5.72 -9.53 -0.69
N PRO A 48 -5.99 -8.21 -0.85
CA PRO A 48 -5.13 -7.18 -0.27
C PRO A 48 -5.12 -7.18 1.26
N VAL A 49 -6.26 -7.55 1.89
CA VAL A 49 -6.37 -7.68 3.35
C VAL A 49 -5.56 -8.88 3.86
N ILE A 50 -5.64 -10.01 3.17
CA ILE A 50 -4.87 -11.23 3.51
C ILE A 50 -3.37 -10.97 3.36
N LEU A 51 -2.96 -10.34 2.26
CA LEU A 51 -1.56 -9.99 2.04
C LEU A 51 -1.01 -9.04 3.10
N LEU A 52 -1.83 -8.11 3.60
CA LEU A 52 -1.44 -7.28 4.76
C LEU A 52 -1.24 -8.11 6.02
N ILE A 53 -2.19 -8.98 6.36
CA ILE A 53 -2.08 -9.82 7.56
C ILE A 53 -0.81 -10.67 7.50
N LEU A 54 -0.52 -11.25 6.32
CA LEU A 54 0.70 -12.01 6.07
C LEU A 54 1.96 -11.13 6.11
N GLY A 55 1.91 -9.92 5.56
CA GLY A 55 3.02 -8.96 5.59
C GLY A 55 3.35 -8.51 7.02
N LEU A 56 2.34 -8.16 7.81
CA LEU A 56 2.49 -7.79 9.24
C LEU A 56 3.03 -8.96 10.07
N ALA A 57 2.54 -10.19 9.82
CA ALA A 57 3.07 -11.40 10.46
C ALA A 57 4.51 -11.72 10.01
N GLY A 58 4.83 -11.47 8.74
CA GLY A 58 6.15 -11.65 8.16
C GLY A 58 7.18 -10.66 8.74
N GLN A 59 6.77 -9.42 8.97
CA GLN A 59 7.61 -8.37 9.55
C GLN A 59 7.99 -8.70 11.01
N GLN A 60 7.11 -9.36 11.76
CA GLN A 60 7.42 -9.83 13.12
C GLN A 60 8.32 -11.07 13.16
N SER A 61 8.46 -11.80 12.05
CA SER A 61 9.20 -13.09 12.00
C SER A 61 10.51 -13.05 11.22
N GLY A 62 10.91 -11.90 10.67
CA GLY A 62 12.19 -11.72 9.96
C GLY A 62 12.37 -12.62 8.73
N ARG A 63 11.27 -13.11 8.14
CA ARG A 63 11.28 -14.27 7.22
C ARG A 63 11.10 -13.96 5.73
N PHE A 64 10.98 -12.69 5.33
CA PHE A 64 10.69 -12.29 3.96
C PHE A 64 11.80 -11.45 3.31
N ASP A 65 13.02 -12.01 3.26
CA ASP A 65 14.16 -11.43 2.52
C ASP A 65 14.25 -11.91 1.05
N LEU A 66 13.45 -12.89 0.63
CA LEU A 66 13.62 -13.54 -0.68
C LEU A 66 12.80 -12.93 -1.85
N VAL A 67 11.81 -12.07 -1.56
CA VAL A 67 10.87 -11.53 -2.58
C VAL A 67 11.23 -10.08 -2.98
N THR A 68 12.23 -9.49 -2.31
CA THR A 68 12.67 -8.09 -2.46
C THR A 68 13.50 -7.79 -3.72
N SER A 69 13.97 -8.80 -4.46
CA SER A 69 14.94 -8.62 -5.55
C SER A 69 14.34 -8.21 -6.91
N ALA A 70 13.03 -8.39 -7.13
CA ALA A 70 12.43 -8.27 -8.47
C ALA A 70 11.84 -6.89 -8.84
N GLN A 71 11.94 -5.87 -7.98
CA GLN A 71 11.25 -4.58 -8.18
C GLN A 71 12.13 -3.32 -8.19
N SER A 72 13.45 -3.48 -8.23
CA SER A 72 14.43 -2.38 -8.13
C SER A 72 14.43 -1.38 -9.30
N VAL A 73 13.72 -1.64 -10.40
CA VAL A 73 13.76 -0.81 -11.62
C VAL A 73 12.66 0.28 -11.65
N VAL A 74 11.43 -0.03 -11.23
CA VAL A 74 10.29 0.90 -11.36
C VAL A 74 10.29 1.99 -10.27
N LEU A 75 10.88 1.72 -9.11
CA LEU A 75 10.98 2.70 -8.01
C LEU A 75 12.15 3.68 -8.17
N ARG A 76 13.04 3.46 -9.14
CA ARG A 76 14.22 4.32 -9.39
C ARG A 76 13.82 5.68 -9.97
N GLU A 77 12.79 5.72 -10.80
CA GLU A 77 12.26 6.96 -11.39
C GLU A 77 11.33 7.73 -10.44
N ALA A 78 10.52 7.03 -9.64
CA ALA A 78 9.61 7.67 -8.67
C ALA A 78 10.34 8.36 -7.50
N ARG A 79 11.58 7.95 -7.19
CA ARG A 79 12.42 8.61 -6.18
C ARG A 79 12.97 9.97 -6.64
N VAL A 80 13.05 10.25 -7.93
CA VAL A 80 13.59 11.52 -8.43
C VAL A 80 12.58 12.67 -8.29
N THR A 81 11.29 12.37 -8.14
CA THR A 81 10.22 13.38 -8.09
C THR A 81 9.69 13.69 -6.69
N LEU A 82 10.02 12.87 -5.67
CA LEU A 82 9.55 13.04 -4.28
C LEU A 82 10.60 13.66 -3.33
N VAL A 83 11.82 13.92 -3.81
CA VAL A 83 12.91 14.56 -3.05
C VAL A 83 12.79 16.07 -3.14
N ASP A 84 11.58 16.57 -2.88
CA ASP A 84 11.33 17.95 -2.52
C ASP A 84 10.89 17.89 -1.04
N ASN A 85 11.80 18.24 -0.12
CA ASN A 85 11.84 17.97 1.32
C ASN A 85 10.64 18.52 2.15
N SER A 86 9.41 18.11 1.86
CA SER A 86 8.20 18.65 2.49
C SER A 86 7.49 17.68 3.44
N LEU A 87 7.75 16.36 3.36
CA LEU A 87 6.94 15.35 4.07
C LEU A 87 7.70 14.55 5.15
N PHE A 88 9.02 14.42 5.04
CA PHE A 88 9.83 13.62 5.96
C PHE A 88 11.06 14.38 6.43
N ARG A 89 11.45 14.18 7.69
CA ARG A 89 12.67 14.71 8.31
C ARG A 89 13.50 13.57 8.87
N LEU A 90 14.80 13.73 8.90
CA LEU A 90 15.69 12.76 9.52
C LEU A 90 15.86 13.09 11.01
N SER A 91 15.56 12.15 11.90
CA SER A 91 15.70 12.29 13.36
C SER A 91 16.22 10.98 13.95
N ASP A 92 17.28 11.04 14.76
CA ASP A 92 17.91 9.87 15.42
C ASP A 92 18.22 8.72 14.46
N GLY A 93 18.72 9.06 13.27
CA GLY A 93 19.11 8.08 12.28
C GLY A 93 17.96 7.40 11.50
N ASN A 94 16.71 7.82 11.72
CA ASN A 94 15.55 7.28 11.02
C ASN A 94 14.76 8.38 10.31
N TRP A 95 14.25 8.06 9.13
CA TRP A 95 13.30 8.91 8.41
C TRP A 95 12.00 8.95 9.20
N GLN A 96 11.70 10.10 9.81
CA GLN A 96 10.45 10.34 10.50
C GLN A 96 9.57 11.27 9.67
N PRO A 97 8.26 11.02 9.58
CA PRO A 97 7.34 11.99 8.99
C PRO A 97 7.48 13.35 9.69
N MET A 98 7.37 14.44 8.94
CA MET A 98 7.32 15.77 9.54
C MET A 98 6.17 15.85 10.56
N PRO A 99 6.28 16.69 11.63
CA PRO A 99 5.23 16.81 12.64
C PRO A 99 3.84 17.09 12.07
N GLY A 100 3.74 17.87 10.99
CA GLY A 100 2.48 18.12 10.27
C GLY A 100 1.89 16.85 9.65
N VAL A 101 2.70 16.08 8.92
CA VAL A 101 2.30 14.77 8.34
C VAL A 101 1.89 13.81 9.45
N MET A 102 2.65 13.78 10.55
CA MET A 102 2.32 12.95 11.70
C MET A 102 0.94 13.31 12.29
N THR A 103 0.65 14.60 12.40
CA THR A 103 -0.64 15.10 12.88
C THR A 103 -1.77 14.72 11.92
N LEU A 104 -1.58 14.87 10.62
CA LEU A 104 -2.55 14.45 9.60
C LEU A 104 -2.85 12.95 9.66
N LEU A 105 -1.83 12.11 9.79
CA LEU A 105 -2.00 10.65 9.90
C LEU A 105 -2.77 10.26 11.18
N ARG A 106 -2.56 10.98 12.28
CA ARG A 106 -3.31 10.78 13.54
C ARG A 106 -4.77 11.21 13.42
N VAL A 107 -5.02 12.38 12.83
CA VAL A 107 -6.37 12.89 12.58
C VAL A 107 -7.12 11.95 11.64
N PHE A 108 -6.48 11.52 10.55
CA PHE A 108 -7.04 10.53 9.64
C PHE A 108 -7.37 9.22 10.38
N PHE A 109 -6.45 8.69 11.18
CA PHE A 109 -6.70 7.48 11.96
C PHE A 109 -7.91 7.63 12.89
N ALA A 110 -8.05 8.77 13.57
CA ALA A 110 -9.18 9.03 14.45
C ALA A 110 -10.51 9.06 13.67
N ILE A 111 -10.57 9.79 12.54
CA ILE A 111 -11.74 9.84 11.66
C ILE A 111 -12.08 8.45 11.13
N TRP A 112 -11.06 7.73 10.66
CA TRP A 112 -11.20 6.36 10.17
C TRP A 112 -11.78 5.44 11.23
N ALA A 113 -11.23 5.45 12.45
CA ALA A 113 -11.65 4.59 13.54
C ALA A 113 -13.10 4.87 13.93
N VAL A 114 -13.46 6.16 14.10
CA VAL A 114 -14.85 6.56 14.41
C VAL A 114 -15.81 6.08 13.32
N GLY A 115 -15.48 6.29 12.05
CA GLY A 115 -16.29 5.82 10.91
C GLY A 115 -16.43 4.30 10.87
N ALA A 116 -15.33 3.57 11.05
CA ALA A 116 -15.31 2.11 11.05
C ALA A 116 -16.15 1.53 12.20
N PHE A 117 -16.01 2.06 13.42
CA PHE A 117 -16.80 1.61 14.58
C PHE A 117 -18.28 1.96 14.43
N ALA A 118 -18.60 3.17 13.96
CA ALA A 118 -19.99 3.58 13.73
C ALA A 118 -20.68 2.67 12.72
N LEU A 119 -20.03 2.38 11.59
CA LEU A 119 -20.56 1.48 10.57
C LEU A 119 -20.65 0.03 11.08
N LEU A 120 -19.67 -0.44 11.84
CA LEU A 120 -19.72 -1.77 12.44
C LEU A 120 -20.92 -1.92 13.39
N ILE A 121 -21.21 -0.90 14.21
CA ILE A 121 -22.37 -0.88 15.09
C ILE A 121 -23.66 -0.85 14.27
N ILE A 122 -23.76 0.05 13.28
CA ILE A 122 -24.97 0.20 12.44
C ILE A 122 -25.25 -1.11 11.67
N ARG A 123 -24.25 -1.66 10.99
CA ARG A 123 -24.38 -2.89 10.21
C ARG A 123 -24.58 -4.11 11.11
N GLY A 124 -23.90 -4.17 12.25
CA GLY A 124 -24.09 -5.19 13.26
C GLY A 124 -25.52 -5.19 13.80
N TYR A 125 -26.07 -4.01 14.11
CA TYR A 125 -27.45 -3.85 14.54
C TYR A 125 -28.45 -4.25 13.44
N GLN A 126 -28.19 -3.92 12.17
CA GLN A 126 -29.02 -4.35 11.03
C GLN A 126 -29.05 -5.87 10.88
N LEU A 127 -27.88 -6.53 10.97
CA LEU A 127 -27.80 -8.00 10.93
C LEU A 127 -28.50 -8.64 12.14
N PHE A 128 -28.33 -8.05 13.32
CA PHE A 128 -29.03 -8.49 14.53
C PHE A 128 -30.55 -8.38 14.36
N LEU A 129 -31.05 -7.25 13.89
CA LEU A 129 -32.48 -7.03 13.66
C LEU A 129 -33.03 -7.99 12.59
N ALA A 130 -32.28 -8.22 11.50
CA ALA A 130 -32.65 -9.20 10.49
C ALA A 130 -32.74 -10.62 11.08
N GLN A 131 -31.84 -10.99 12.00
CA GLN A 131 -31.94 -12.25 12.72
C GLN A 131 -33.19 -12.30 13.62
N GLN A 132 -33.57 -11.20 14.27
CA GLN A 132 -34.77 -11.18 15.13
C GLN A 132 -36.05 -11.46 14.33
N PHE A 133 -36.11 -11.13 13.04
CA PHE A 133 -37.26 -11.50 12.20
C PHE A 133 -37.48 -13.01 12.11
N SER A 134 -36.43 -13.83 12.20
CA SER A 134 -36.61 -15.28 12.29
C SER A 134 -37.23 -15.72 13.60
N VAL A 135 -36.96 -15.01 14.69
CA VAL A 135 -37.49 -15.32 16.02
C VAL A 135 -38.97 -14.94 16.09
N TRP A 136 -39.34 -13.78 15.54
CA TRP A 136 -40.72 -13.27 15.49
C TRP A 136 -41.58 -13.89 14.38
N ALA A 137 -41.00 -14.73 13.51
CA ALA A 137 -41.73 -15.45 12.49
C ALA A 137 -42.51 -16.63 13.10
N ASN A 138 -43.64 -16.95 12.49
CA ASN A 138 -44.46 -18.11 12.83
C ASN A 138 -43.95 -19.34 12.07
N ASP A 139 -44.28 -20.54 12.56
CA ASP A 139 -43.99 -21.74 11.80
C ASP A 139 -44.88 -21.82 10.56
N LEU A 140 -44.31 -22.26 9.44
CA LEU A 140 -45.03 -22.40 8.18
C LEU A 140 -45.63 -23.81 8.08
N GLU A 141 -46.95 -23.92 8.21
CA GLU A 141 -47.67 -25.20 8.23
C GLU A 141 -48.14 -25.68 6.84
N ASP A 142 -47.42 -25.34 5.77
CA ASP A 142 -47.77 -25.76 4.41
C ASP A 142 -47.03 -27.05 4.01
N GLU A 143 -47.77 -28.14 3.74
CA GLU A 143 -47.20 -29.43 3.39
C GLU A 143 -46.45 -29.41 2.05
N ARG A 144 -46.96 -28.67 1.06
CA ARG A 144 -46.30 -28.50 -0.24
C ARG A 144 -44.91 -27.91 -0.06
N VAL A 145 -44.81 -26.90 0.82
CA VAL A 145 -43.53 -26.24 1.11
C VAL A 145 -42.58 -27.18 1.84
N ARG A 146 -43.06 -27.99 2.80
CA ARG A 146 -42.21 -28.95 3.51
C ARG A 146 -41.63 -30.00 2.56
N ASP A 147 -42.41 -30.53 1.65
CA ASP A 147 -41.96 -31.59 0.75
C ASP A 147 -40.99 -31.06 -0.32
N GLU A 148 -41.31 -29.91 -0.93
CA GLU A 148 -40.39 -29.24 -1.86
C GLU A 148 -39.09 -28.81 -1.14
N ALA A 149 -39.15 -28.37 0.11
CA ALA A 149 -37.96 -28.01 0.89
C ALA A 149 -37.06 -29.21 1.22
N LYS A 150 -37.64 -30.39 1.49
CA LYS A 150 -36.88 -31.64 1.65
C LYS A 150 -36.19 -32.03 0.34
N TYR A 151 -36.93 -31.97 -0.76
CA TYR A 151 -36.39 -32.25 -2.09
C TYR A 151 -35.26 -31.28 -2.45
N MET A 152 -35.45 -29.97 -2.21
CA MET A 152 -34.41 -28.96 -2.42
C MET A 152 -33.16 -29.23 -1.57
N GLY A 153 -33.34 -29.53 -0.27
CA GLY A 153 -32.23 -29.88 0.62
C GLY A 153 -31.41 -31.05 0.08
N TRP A 154 -32.07 -32.14 -0.31
CA TRP A 154 -31.43 -33.28 -0.96
C TRP A 154 -30.72 -32.89 -2.26
N SER A 155 -31.38 -32.12 -3.14
CA SER A 155 -30.84 -31.74 -4.45
C SER A 155 -29.59 -30.86 -4.35
N PHE A 156 -29.49 -30.02 -3.31
CA PHE A 156 -28.34 -29.16 -3.04
C PHE A 156 -27.29 -29.84 -2.15
N GLY A 157 -27.53 -31.07 -1.68
CA GLY A 157 -26.62 -31.80 -0.80
C GLY A 157 -26.48 -31.17 0.60
N MET A 158 -27.55 -30.57 1.11
CA MET A 158 -27.56 -29.86 2.40
C MET A 158 -28.76 -30.26 3.26
N ALA A 159 -28.64 -30.06 4.57
CA ALA A 159 -29.77 -30.23 5.49
C ALA A 159 -30.86 -29.19 5.18
N THR A 160 -32.13 -29.59 5.27
CA THR A 160 -33.26 -28.68 5.09
C THR A 160 -33.24 -27.60 6.17
N PRO A 161 -33.18 -26.31 5.81
CA PRO A 161 -33.22 -25.21 6.76
C PRO A 161 -34.61 -25.09 7.39
N GLN A 162 -34.71 -24.38 8.51
CA GLN A 162 -36.02 -24.04 9.05
C GLN A 162 -36.70 -23.03 8.12
N ILE A 163 -37.96 -23.28 7.79
CA ILE A 163 -38.80 -22.38 7.00
C ILE A 163 -39.88 -21.80 7.90
N ARG A 164 -39.99 -20.48 7.92
CA ARG A 164 -40.93 -19.75 8.77
C ARG A 164 -41.69 -18.72 7.96
N GLU A 165 -42.90 -18.40 8.40
CA GLU A 165 -43.77 -17.41 7.80
C GLU A 165 -43.69 -16.08 8.57
N SER A 166 -43.57 -14.95 7.88
CA SER A 166 -43.51 -13.64 8.54
C SER A 166 -44.28 -12.57 7.79
N LEU A 167 -45.02 -11.76 8.55
CA LEU A 167 -45.68 -10.53 8.06
C LEU A 167 -44.69 -9.38 7.84
N LEU A 168 -43.48 -9.49 8.40
CA LEU A 168 -42.45 -8.44 8.33
C LEU A 168 -41.66 -8.50 7.02
N VAL A 169 -41.67 -9.65 6.33
CA VAL A 169 -40.97 -9.86 5.07
C VAL A 169 -41.95 -9.83 3.91
N ARG A 170 -41.53 -9.24 2.77
CA ARG A 170 -42.37 -9.08 1.57
C ARG A 170 -41.86 -9.82 0.35
N SER A 171 -40.68 -10.41 0.49
CA SER A 171 -40.04 -11.33 -0.43
C SER A 171 -39.53 -12.49 0.42
N PRO A 172 -39.48 -13.72 -0.13
CA PRO A 172 -38.66 -14.77 0.42
C PRO A 172 -37.25 -14.23 0.69
N LEU A 173 -36.68 -14.59 1.85
CA LEU A 173 -35.31 -14.21 2.19
C LEU A 173 -34.70 -15.18 3.19
N VAL A 174 -33.40 -15.37 3.08
CA VAL A 174 -32.60 -16.17 4.02
C VAL A 174 -31.96 -15.27 5.06
N VAL A 175 -32.13 -15.59 6.35
CA VAL A 175 -31.41 -14.95 7.45
C VAL A 175 -30.50 -15.92 8.19
N GLY A 176 -29.48 -15.35 8.82
CA GLY A 176 -28.55 -16.04 9.71
C GLY A 176 -27.20 -16.36 9.09
N VAL A 177 -26.20 -16.49 9.96
CA VAL A 177 -24.79 -16.74 9.59
C VAL A 177 -24.39 -18.19 9.89
N ARG A 178 -24.86 -18.74 11.01
CA ARG A 178 -24.57 -20.13 11.43
C ARG A 178 -25.74 -21.07 11.20
N LYS A 179 -26.93 -20.69 11.68
CA LYS A 179 -28.19 -21.39 11.47
C LYS A 179 -29.03 -20.57 10.50
N PHE A 180 -29.29 -21.10 9.32
CA PHE A 180 -30.05 -20.41 8.29
C PHE A 180 -31.55 -20.66 8.48
N THR A 181 -32.33 -19.60 8.35
CA THR A 181 -33.80 -19.66 8.35
C THR A 181 -34.31 -18.99 7.09
N LEU A 182 -35.14 -19.68 6.33
CA LEU A 182 -35.86 -19.13 5.18
C LEU A 182 -37.15 -18.49 5.69
N LEU A 183 -37.30 -17.19 5.49
CA LEU A 183 -38.51 -16.46 5.82
C LEU A 183 -39.35 -16.28 4.57
N MET A 184 -40.58 -16.77 4.61
CA MET A 184 -41.57 -16.60 3.55
C MET A 184 -42.59 -15.52 3.94
N PRO A 185 -42.97 -14.62 3.03
CA PRO A 185 -44.05 -13.67 3.28
C PRO A 185 -45.36 -14.39 3.58
N ALA A 186 -46.13 -13.85 4.53
CA ALA A 186 -47.39 -14.46 4.91
C ALA A 186 -48.36 -14.59 3.73
N GLY A 187 -48.95 -15.78 3.56
CA GLY A 187 -49.87 -16.11 2.48
C GLY A 187 -49.23 -16.42 1.13
N MET A 188 -47.94 -16.13 0.93
CA MET A 188 -47.28 -16.30 -0.38
C MET A 188 -47.28 -17.76 -0.85
N SER A 189 -47.11 -18.75 0.03
CA SER A 189 -47.11 -20.16 -0.38
C SER A 189 -48.44 -20.59 -1.03
N ARG A 190 -49.54 -19.98 -0.60
CA ARG A 190 -50.90 -20.28 -1.09
C ARG A 190 -51.16 -19.67 -2.46
N ASP A 191 -50.54 -18.52 -2.75
CA ASP A 191 -50.69 -17.78 -4.00
C ASP A 191 -49.80 -18.33 -5.14
N LEU A 192 -48.87 -19.24 -4.82
CA LEU A 192 -47.91 -19.80 -5.77
C LEU A 192 -48.38 -21.16 -6.30
N THR A 193 -48.20 -21.36 -7.61
CA THR A 193 -48.28 -22.72 -8.20
C THR A 193 -47.12 -23.59 -7.71
N ASP A 194 -47.21 -24.91 -7.87
CA ASP A 194 -46.12 -25.83 -7.48
C ASP A 194 -44.81 -25.52 -8.22
N GLU A 195 -44.91 -25.17 -9.50
CA GLU A 195 -43.77 -24.78 -10.34
C GLU A 195 -43.11 -23.50 -9.82
N GLU A 196 -43.91 -22.47 -9.49
CA GLU A 196 -43.42 -21.20 -8.97
C GLU A 196 -42.83 -21.35 -7.55
N LEU A 197 -43.46 -22.15 -6.69
CA LEU A 197 -42.97 -22.47 -5.35
C LEU A 197 -41.62 -23.16 -5.42
N ARG A 198 -41.48 -24.18 -6.28
CA ARG A 198 -40.22 -24.89 -6.50
C ARG A 198 -39.13 -23.95 -7.02
N ALA A 199 -39.46 -23.03 -7.93
CA ALA A 199 -38.52 -22.05 -8.45
C ALA A 199 -38.01 -21.09 -7.35
N ILE A 200 -38.91 -20.58 -6.50
CA ILE A 200 -38.55 -19.71 -5.37
C ILE A 200 -37.70 -20.44 -4.35
N LEU A 201 -38.08 -21.66 -3.97
CA LEU A 201 -37.30 -22.46 -3.03
C LEU A 201 -35.92 -22.78 -3.60
N ALA A 202 -35.81 -23.14 -4.88
CA ALA A 202 -34.52 -23.35 -5.52
C ALA A 202 -33.63 -22.10 -5.52
N HIS A 203 -34.21 -20.91 -5.72
CA HIS A 203 -33.50 -19.62 -5.61
C HIS A 203 -32.94 -19.40 -4.20
N GLU A 204 -33.78 -19.52 -3.17
CA GLU A 204 -33.36 -19.27 -1.79
C GLU A 204 -32.40 -20.34 -1.25
N PHE A 205 -32.60 -21.62 -1.62
CA PHE A 205 -31.69 -22.70 -1.25
C PHE A 205 -30.32 -22.53 -1.89
N SER A 206 -30.23 -21.97 -3.11
CA SER A 206 -28.95 -21.61 -3.72
C SER A 206 -28.13 -20.67 -2.83
N HIS A 207 -28.76 -19.65 -2.24
CA HIS A 207 -28.08 -18.74 -1.31
C HIS A 207 -27.56 -19.45 -0.05
N ILE A 208 -28.33 -20.41 0.48
CA ILE A 208 -27.93 -21.18 1.66
C ILE A 208 -26.77 -22.11 1.34
N ALA A 209 -26.88 -22.88 0.25
CA ALA A 209 -25.86 -23.82 -0.20
C ALA A 209 -24.51 -23.12 -0.45
N LYS A 210 -24.55 -21.87 -0.94
CA LYS A 210 -23.36 -21.05 -1.23
C LYS A 210 -22.93 -20.17 -0.05
N ALA A 211 -23.64 -20.25 1.08
CA ALA A 211 -23.41 -19.50 2.30
C ALA A 211 -23.32 -17.98 2.07
N ASP A 212 -24.16 -17.43 1.19
CA ASP A 212 -24.07 -16.04 0.75
C ASP A 212 -24.24 -15.04 1.90
N THR A 213 -25.03 -15.36 2.93
CA THR A 213 -25.15 -14.51 4.12
C THR A 213 -23.87 -14.45 4.96
N ARG A 214 -23.03 -15.51 4.95
CA ARG A 214 -21.69 -15.48 5.58
C ARG A 214 -20.76 -14.58 4.78
N VAL A 215 -20.80 -14.70 3.45
CA VAL A 215 -20.01 -13.85 2.55
C VAL A 215 -20.42 -12.38 2.71
N LEU A 216 -21.72 -12.10 2.83
CA LEU A 216 -22.24 -10.76 3.11
C LEU A 216 -21.71 -10.21 4.44
N ALA A 217 -21.67 -11.03 5.50
CA ALA A 217 -21.10 -10.63 6.78
C ALA A 217 -19.60 -10.28 6.68
N LEU A 218 -18.83 -11.04 5.90
CA LEU A 218 -17.43 -10.72 5.62
C LEU A 218 -17.30 -9.41 4.81
N LEU A 219 -18.14 -9.23 3.78
CA LEU A 219 -18.14 -8.00 2.98
C LEU A 219 -18.53 -6.76 3.81
N ILE A 220 -19.41 -6.90 4.80
CA ILE A 220 -19.73 -5.85 5.77
C ILE A 220 -18.49 -5.47 6.59
N ILE A 221 -17.70 -6.45 7.04
CA ILE A 221 -16.43 -6.15 7.74
C ILE A 221 -15.50 -5.37 6.82
N ASN A 222 -15.37 -5.80 5.56
CA ASN A 222 -14.56 -5.09 4.57
C ASN A 222 -15.08 -3.66 4.30
N GLU A 223 -16.40 -3.48 4.19
CA GLU A 223 -17.06 -2.17 4.07
C GLU A 223 -16.76 -1.28 5.28
N CYS A 224 -16.76 -1.82 6.50
CA CYS A 224 -16.44 -1.04 7.70
C CYS A 224 -14.96 -0.61 7.72
N LEU A 225 -14.03 -1.47 7.28
CA LEU A 225 -12.60 -1.15 7.25
C LEU A 225 -12.26 -0.14 6.15
N PHE A 226 -12.89 -0.26 4.98
CA PHE A 226 -12.62 0.55 3.79
C PHE A 226 -13.81 1.42 3.42
N TRP A 227 -14.51 1.96 4.40
CA TRP A 227 -15.76 2.69 4.19
C TRP A 227 -15.59 3.94 3.31
N PHE A 228 -14.40 4.53 3.28
CA PHE A 228 -14.06 5.68 2.45
C PHE A 228 -13.69 5.28 1.00
N SER A 229 -13.55 3.98 0.71
CA SER A 229 -13.12 3.48 -0.60
C SER A 229 -14.32 3.22 -1.51
N PRO A 230 -14.48 3.97 -2.61
CA PRO A 230 -15.58 3.73 -3.56
C PRO A 230 -15.47 2.37 -4.26
N PHE A 231 -14.27 1.78 -4.30
CA PHE A 231 -14.01 0.50 -4.92
C PHE A 231 -14.57 -0.66 -4.11
N THR A 232 -14.51 -0.57 -2.79
CA THR A 232 -15.17 -1.56 -1.90
C THR A 232 -16.67 -1.63 -2.18
N TRP A 233 -17.33 -0.49 -2.34
CA TRP A 233 -18.75 -0.43 -2.70
C TRP A 233 -19.02 -1.02 -4.09
N LEU A 234 -18.12 -0.78 -5.05
CA LEU A 234 -18.22 -1.35 -6.39
C LEU A 234 -18.11 -2.88 -6.37
N VAL A 235 -17.15 -3.43 -5.62
CA VAL A 235 -16.98 -4.87 -5.44
C VAL A 235 -18.25 -5.50 -4.84
N GLN A 236 -18.76 -4.91 -3.75
CA GLN A 236 -19.96 -5.41 -3.06
C GLN A 236 -21.20 -5.36 -3.97
N ARG A 237 -21.37 -4.27 -4.74
CA ARG A 237 -22.49 -4.14 -5.70
C ARG A 237 -22.41 -5.17 -6.83
N ASN A 238 -21.23 -5.39 -7.39
CA ASN A 238 -21.07 -6.38 -8.45
C ASN A 238 -21.27 -7.79 -7.90
N TRP A 239 -20.66 -8.13 -6.78
CA TRP A 239 -20.88 -9.42 -6.11
C TRP A 239 -22.37 -9.67 -5.84
N ALA A 240 -23.08 -8.68 -5.31
CA ALA A 240 -24.52 -8.76 -5.05
C ALA A 240 -25.35 -8.94 -6.34
N THR A 241 -24.88 -8.42 -7.48
CA THR A 241 -25.55 -8.63 -8.78
C THR A 241 -25.31 -10.06 -9.28
N TYR A 242 -24.06 -10.53 -9.26
CA TYR A 242 -23.70 -11.83 -9.79
C TYR A 242 -24.22 -13.00 -8.93
N ARG A 243 -24.37 -12.83 -7.61
CA ARG A 243 -25.02 -13.84 -6.75
C ARG A 243 -26.50 -14.04 -7.09
N GLU A 244 -27.22 -12.98 -7.45
CA GLU A 244 -28.64 -13.05 -7.82
C GLU A 244 -28.82 -13.71 -9.18
N LEU A 245 -27.95 -13.39 -10.15
CA LEU A 245 -27.91 -14.06 -11.45
C LEU A 245 -27.65 -15.56 -11.34
N ASP A 246 -26.76 -15.94 -10.40
CA ASP A 246 -26.48 -17.35 -10.13
C ASP A 246 -27.66 -18.06 -9.47
N ALA A 247 -28.33 -17.41 -8.51
CA ALA A 247 -29.52 -17.96 -7.86
C ALA A 247 -30.72 -18.08 -8.82
N ASP A 248 -30.92 -17.10 -9.71
CA ASP A 248 -31.93 -17.16 -10.78
C ASP A 248 -31.69 -18.35 -11.72
N ARG A 249 -30.43 -18.62 -12.04
CA ARG A 249 -30.06 -19.77 -12.86
C ARG A 249 -30.38 -21.10 -12.16
N GLU A 250 -30.02 -21.25 -10.89
CA GLU A 250 -30.34 -22.46 -10.12
C GLU A 250 -31.84 -22.67 -10.00
N ALA A 251 -32.61 -21.58 -9.85
CA ALA A 251 -34.07 -21.62 -9.83
C ALA A 251 -34.61 -22.24 -11.13
N ILE A 252 -34.19 -21.73 -12.28
CA ILE A 252 -34.60 -22.23 -13.61
C ILE A 252 -34.18 -23.69 -13.80
N LEU A 253 -32.93 -24.03 -13.48
CA LEU A 253 -32.39 -25.38 -13.70
C LEU A 253 -33.09 -26.44 -12.85
N ARG A 254 -33.39 -26.13 -11.59
CA ARG A 254 -33.89 -27.13 -10.62
C ARG A 254 -35.41 -27.22 -10.55
N SER A 255 -36.13 -26.16 -10.93
CA SER A 255 -37.60 -26.23 -11.02
C SER A 255 -38.10 -26.59 -12.42
N SER A 256 -37.24 -26.48 -13.44
CA SER A 256 -37.60 -26.61 -14.86
C SER A 256 -38.64 -25.59 -15.32
N ILE A 257 -38.80 -24.47 -14.60
CA ILE A 257 -39.67 -23.37 -15.00
C ILE A 257 -39.14 -22.71 -16.27
N GLU A 258 -40.05 -22.32 -17.17
CA GLU A 258 -39.66 -21.53 -18.35
C GLU A 258 -39.04 -20.18 -17.91
N PRO A 259 -37.88 -19.77 -18.46
CA PRO A 259 -37.21 -18.52 -18.09
C PRO A 259 -38.12 -17.29 -18.11
N LYS A 260 -39.04 -17.23 -19.08
CA LYS A 260 -40.00 -16.13 -19.21
C LYS A 260 -41.02 -16.12 -18.06
N ARG A 261 -41.57 -17.28 -17.70
CA ARG A 261 -42.49 -17.42 -16.55
C ARG A 261 -41.81 -17.06 -15.24
N PHE A 262 -40.53 -17.44 -15.09
CA PHE A 262 -39.75 -17.05 -13.92
C PHE A 262 -39.50 -15.54 -13.86
N ALA A 263 -39.22 -14.89 -15.00
CA ALA A 263 -39.12 -13.44 -15.07
C ALA A 263 -40.45 -12.75 -14.66
N ASP A 264 -41.59 -13.24 -15.14
CA ASP A 264 -42.91 -12.74 -14.77
C ASP A 264 -43.19 -12.93 -13.26
N LEU A 265 -42.80 -14.08 -12.69
CA LEU A 265 -42.88 -14.35 -11.25
C LEU A 265 -42.06 -13.34 -10.44
N LEU A 266 -40.82 -13.07 -10.84
CA LEU A 266 -39.96 -12.08 -10.17
C LEU A 266 -40.55 -10.67 -10.25
N ILE A 267 -41.10 -10.28 -11.40
CA ILE A 267 -41.80 -9.00 -11.55
C ILE A 267 -43.00 -8.94 -10.60
N ARG A 268 -43.79 -10.02 -10.49
CA ARG A 268 -44.95 -10.11 -9.58
C ARG A 268 -44.53 -9.92 -8.13
N ILE A 269 -43.46 -10.59 -7.69
CA ILE A 269 -42.93 -10.47 -6.32
C ILE A 269 -42.44 -9.03 -6.05
N VAL A 270 -41.64 -8.47 -6.97
CA VAL A 270 -41.07 -7.13 -6.80
C VAL A 270 -42.14 -6.03 -6.81
N THR A 271 -43.16 -6.14 -7.67
CA THR A 271 -44.23 -5.13 -7.77
C THR A 271 -45.22 -5.18 -6.60
N SER A 272 -45.40 -6.36 -5.98
CA SER A 272 -46.30 -6.54 -4.84
C SER A 272 -45.75 -5.96 -3.52
N SER A 273 -44.44 -5.68 -3.43
CA SER A 273 -43.80 -5.12 -2.23
C SER A 273 -44.00 -3.59 -2.10
N LYS A 274 -44.68 -3.07 -1.08
CA LYS A 274 -44.93 -1.61 -0.92
C LYS A 274 -44.03 -0.83 0.08
N THR A 275 -42.86 -1.32 0.55
CA THR A 275 -42.05 -0.60 1.58
C THR A 275 -40.53 -0.67 1.33
N PRO A 276 -39.84 0.48 1.14
CA PRO A 276 -38.42 0.53 0.75
C PRO A 276 -37.37 0.25 1.85
N TRP A 277 -37.65 0.57 3.12
CA TRP A 277 -36.57 0.72 4.12
C TRP A 277 -35.96 -0.60 4.63
N LEU A 278 -36.72 -1.70 4.65
CA LEU A 278 -36.25 -2.98 5.18
C LEU A 278 -35.31 -3.71 4.23
N GLN A 279 -35.48 -3.50 2.93
CA GLN A 279 -34.70 -4.18 1.90
C GLN A 279 -33.25 -3.64 1.84
N THR A 280 -33.03 -2.37 2.19
CA THR A 280 -31.70 -1.74 2.29
C THR A 280 -30.82 -2.34 3.40
N ALA A 281 -31.42 -2.80 4.51
CA ALA A 281 -30.68 -3.34 5.65
C ALA A 281 -30.03 -4.71 5.38
N ILE A 282 -30.51 -5.43 4.36
CA ILE A 282 -30.05 -6.79 3.99
C ILE A 282 -29.38 -6.79 2.59
N GLY A 283 -29.15 -5.61 2.00
CA GLY A 283 -28.53 -5.49 0.67
C GLY A 283 -29.47 -5.82 -0.52
N ALA A 284 -30.78 -5.96 -0.27
CA ALA A 284 -31.79 -6.12 -1.31
C ALA A 284 -32.27 -4.73 -1.77
N THR A 285 -31.47 -3.97 -2.52
CA THR A 285 -31.98 -2.73 -3.11
C THR A 285 -32.94 -3.04 -4.26
N ARG A 286 -34.09 -2.36 -4.29
CA ARG A 286 -34.92 -2.17 -5.50
C ARG A 286 -34.16 -1.37 -6.55
N ASP A 287 -33.19 -2.01 -7.21
CA ASP A 287 -32.54 -1.44 -8.37
C ASP A 287 -33.23 -1.99 -9.62
N PHE A 288 -34.06 -1.18 -10.28
CA PHE A 288 -34.69 -1.55 -11.55
C PHE A 288 -33.64 -1.96 -12.59
N LYS A 289 -32.43 -1.40 -12.51
CA LYS A 289 -31.30 -1.81 -13.34
C LYS A 289 -30.84 -3.23 -13.01
N ALA A 290 -30.84 -3.63 -11.74
CA ALA A 290 -30.53 -4.99 -11.33
C ALA A 290 -31.61 -5.99 -11.77
N LEU A 291 -32.89 -5.64 -11.61
CA LEU A 291 -34.00 -6.47 -12.10
C LEU A 291 -33.95 -6.63 -13.63
N LYS A 292 -33.72 -5.54 -14.37
CA LYS A 292 -33.49 -5.58 -15.82
C LYS A 292 -32.32 -6.49 -16.18
N SER A 293 -31.20 -6.37 -15.45
CA SER A 293 -30.02 -7.21 -15.67
C SER A 293 -30.34 -8.69 -15.44
N ARG A 294 -31.12 -9.04 -14.42
CA ARG A 294 -31.57 -10.41 -14.16
C ARG A 294 -32.39 -10.96 -15.31
N ILE A 295 -33.44 -10.25 -15.72
CA ILE A 295 -34.33 -10.66 -16.82
C ILE A 295 -33.57 -10.85 -18.13
N LEU A 296 -32.66 -9.93 -18.48
CA LEU A 296 -31.88 -10.00 -19.72
C LEU A 296 -30.90 -11.19 -19.77
N ASN A 297 -30.47 -11.70 -18.63
CA ASN A 297 -29.48 -12.79 -18.56
C ASN A 297 -30.10 -14.19 -18.38
N MET A 298 -31.42 -14.30 -18.13
CA MET A 298 -32.10 -15.60 -17.97
C MET A 298 -32.15 -16.45 -19.25
N GLY A 299 -32.02 -15.83 -20.42
CA GLY A 299 -32.11 -16.50 -21.72
C GLY A 299 -30.77 -16.77 -22.42
N GLN A 300 -29.63 -16.44 -21.79
CA GLN A 300 -28.33 -16.63 -22.42
C GLN A 300 -27.76 -18.02 -22.11
N PRO A 301 -27.42 -18.83 -23.14
CA PRO A 301 -26.68 -20.07 -22.93
C PRO A 301 -25.29 -19.71 -22.40
N THR A 302 -24.92 -20.24 -21.24
CA THR A 302 -23.52 -20.15 -20.81
C THR A 302 -22.77 -21.32 -21.42
N ALA A 303 -21.71 -21.05 -22.17
CA ALA A 303 -20.76 -22.08 -22.54
C ALA A 303 -20.09 -22.63 -21.27
N ASP A 304 -19.88 -23.96 -21.22
CA ASP A 304 -19.03 -24.60 -20.23
C ASP A 304 -17.61 -24.06 -20.39
N SER A 305 -17.28 -23.02 -19.63
CA SER A 305 -15.93 -22.46 -19.61
C SER A 305 -15.05 -23.37 -18.76
N PRO A 306 -13.84 -23.73 -19.21
CA PRO A 306 -12.94 -24.55 -18.40
C PRO A 306 -12.62 -23.81 -17.09
N PRO A 307 -12.59 -24.52 -15.95
CA PRO A 307 -12.56 -23.94 -14.60
C PRO A 307 -11.32 -23.08 -14.25
N ASN A 308 -10.35 -22.95 -15.16
CA ASN A 308 -9.00 -22.46 -14.85
C ASN A 308 -8.68 -21.06 -15.39
N LEU A 309 -9.52 -20.43 -16.22
CA LEU A 309 -9.21 -19.10 -16.79
C LEU A 309 -9.32 -17.96 -15.76
N GLY A 310 -10.32 -18.01 -14.87
CA GLY A 310 -10.41 -17.09 -13.73
C GLY A 310 -9.26 -17.26 -12.75
N PHE A 311 -8.80 -18.51 -12.55
CA PHE A 311 -7.66 -18.85 -11.69
C PHE A 311 -6.33 -18.29 -12.23
N LEU A 312 -6.09 -18.35 -13.54
CA LEU A 312 -4.89 -17.79 -14.17
C LEU A 312 -4.83 -16.25 -14.10
N PHE A 313 -5.98 -15.57 -14.20
CA PHE A 313 -6.05 -14.11 -14.05
C PHE A 313 -5.94 -13.65 -12.58
N VAL A 314 -6.46 -14.46 -11.66
CA VAL A 314 -6.28 -14.29 -10.21
C VAL A 314 -4.81 -14.49 -9.81
N LEU A 315 -4.12 -15.50 -10.36
CA LEU A 315 -2.71 -15.75 -10.07
C LEU A 315 -1.79 -14.60 -10.54
N SER A 316 -2.04 -14.06 -11.73
CA SER A 316 -1.23 -12.95 -12.27
C SER A 316 -1.41 -11.65 -11.46
N THR A 317 -2.63 -11.37 -11.00
CA THR A 317 -2.92 -10.18 -10.16
C THR A 317 -2.47 -10.34 -8.71
N THR A 318 -2.51 -11.55 -8.15
CA THR A 318 -1.93 -11.85 -6.82
C THR A 318 -0.42 -11.65 -6.79
N GLY A 319 0.28 -12.06 -7.86
CA GLY A 319 1.72 -11.85 -8.02
C GLY A 319 2.11 -10.36 -8.02
N VAL A 320 1.31 -9.51 -8.66
CA VAL A 320 1.53 -8.05 -8.69
C VAL A 320 1.19 -7.40 -7.33
N CYS A 321 0.15 -7.86 -6.63
CA CYS A 321 -0.17 -7.39 -5.28
C CYS A 321 0.94 -7.73 -4.27
N LEU A 322 1.44 -8.97 -4.30
CA LEU A 322 2.58 -9.43 -3.50
C LEU A 322 3.81 -8.56 -3.75
N ALA A 323 4.09 -8.29 -5.02
CA ALA A 323 5.17 -7.40 -5.41
C ALA A 323 4.96 -6.00 -4.79
N GLN A 324 3.78 -5.37 -4.92
CA GLN A 324 3.57 -4.02 -4.36
C GLN A 324 3.61 -3.92 -2.82
N SER A 325 3.20 -4.95 -2.08
CA SER A 325 3.34 -4.98 -0.61
C SER A 325 4.79 -5.13 -0.13
N VAL A 326 5.66 -5.73 -0.95
CA VAL A 326 7.10 -5.88 -0.65
C VAL A 326 7.85 -4.56 -0.89
N SER A 327 7.32 -3.66 -1.73
CA SER A 327 7.89 -2.32 -1.95
C SER A 327 8.07 -1.50 -0.67
N PHE A 328 7.29 -1.73 0.40
CA PHE A 328 7.43 -0.95 1.65
C PHE A 328 8.43 -1.55 2.65
N ALA A 329 8.54 -2.88 2.73
CA ALA A 329 9.57 -3.53 3.55
C ALA A 329 10.98 -3.31 2.96
N ALA A 330 11.09 -3.26 1.63
CA ALA A 330 12.31 -2.94 0.89
C ALA A 330 12.79 -1.48 1.10
N ILE A 331 11.93 -0.55 1.52
CA ILE A 331 12.33 0.84 1.86
C ILE A 331 13.33 0.85 3.02
N THR A 332 13.37 -0.21 3.84
CA THR A 332 14.22 -0.27 5.03
C THR A 332 15.60 -0.90 4.81
N HIS A 333 15.81 -1.71 3.76
CA HIS A 333 16.92 -2.67 3.70
C HIS A 333 17.99 -2.48 2.59
N GLN A 334 18.00 -1.36 1.85
CA GLN A 334 19.07 -1.13 0.86
C GLN A 334 19.51 0.34 0.80
N ILE A 335 20.38 0.73 1.74
CA ILE A 335 21.09 2.03 1.79
C ILE A 335 22.62 1.82 1.71
N THR A 336 23.11 0.58 1.69
CA THR A 336 24.55 0.28 1.61
C THR A 336 25.20 0.71 0.29
N ASP A 337 24.45 0.89 -0.80
CA ASP A 337 25.03 1.30 -2.09
C ASP A 337 24.71 2.75 -2.50
N SER A 338 23.84 3.45 -1.77
CA SER A 338 23.41 4.80 -2.12
C SER A 338 24.33 5.85 -1.52
N ASN A 339 24.83 6.76 -2.36
CA ASN A 339 25.54 7.94 -1.91
C ASN A 339 24.64 8.76 -0.95
N LEU A 340 25.13 9.00 0.25
CA LEU A 340 24.46 9.79 1.29
C LEU A 340 24.52 11.30 1.00
N VAL A 341 25.41 11.70 0.08
CA VAL A 341 25.55 13.07 -0.42
C VAL A 341 24.63 13.25 -1.64
N ILE A 342 23.52 13.96 -1.45
CA ILE A 342 22.65 14.44 -2.53
C ILE A 342 23.30 15.67 -3.16
N ASP A 343 23.43 15.69 -4.49
CA ASP A 343 24.07 16.77 -5.24
C ASP A 343 25.52 17.03 -4.79
N GLY A 344 26.33 15.97 -4.80
CA GLY A 344 27.77 16.05 -4.53
C GLY A 344 28.58 16.76 -5.61
N GLY A 345 28.01 16.92 -6.82
CA GLY A 345 28.58 17.69 -7.93
C GLY A 345 28.14 19.16 -7.95
N PHE A 346 27.31 19.59 -6.99
CA PHE A 346 26.87 20.99 -6.85
C PHE A 346 26.08 21.53 -8.06
N GLU A 347 25.45 20.65 -8.85
CA GLU A 347 24.74 20.99 -10.08
C GLU A 347 23.48 21.80 -9.84
N SER A 348 22.88 21.64 -8.66
CA SER A 348 21.68 22.36 -8.24
C SER A 348 22.00 23.59 -7.39
N GLY A 349 23.29 23.95 -7.27
CA GLY A 349 23.77 25.07 -6.47
C GLY A 349 24.08 24.71 -5.02
N LEU A 350 24.30 25.74 -4.19
CA LEU A 350 24.74 25.57 -2.80
C LEU A 350 23.60 25.52 -1.78
N GLU A 351 22.32 25.49 -2.18
CA GLU A 351 21.19 25.55 -1.23
C GLU A 351 21.15 24.35 -0.27
N THR A 352 21.62 23.18 -0.72
CA THR A 352 21.72 21.95 0.08
C THR A 352 22.96 21.91 0.97
N TRP A 353 23.82 22.95 0.91
CA TRP A 353 25.09 23.07 1.59
C TRP A 353 25.14 24.37 2.40
N ARG A 354 25.38 24.29 3.71
CA ARG A 354 25.36 25.47 4.59
C ARG A 354 26.77 25.97 4.91
N PRO A 355 26.98 27.28 5.00
CA PRO A 355 28.22 27.81 5.56
C PRO A 355 28.29 27.36 7.01
N GLY A 356 29.42 26.81 7.44
CA GLY A 356 29.61 26.52 8.86
C GLY A 356 29.77 27.79 9.68
N THR A 357 29.58 27.67 10.99
CA THR A 357 29.68 28.81 11.91
C THR A 357 31.08 29.41 11.86
N MET A 358 31.19 30.62 11.31
CA MET A 358 32.37 31.46 11.45
C MET A 358 32.24 32.27 12.75
N PRO A 359 33.32 32.55 13.49
CA PRO A 359 33.30 33.50 14.59
C PRO A 359 32.78 34.85 14.09
N GLU A 360 31.80 35.44 14.78
CA GLU A 360 31.08 36.66 14.36
C GLU A 360 31.99 37.88 14.13
N GLU A 361 33.24 37.85 14.59
CA GLU A 361 34.19 38.98 14.52
C GLU A 361 35.44 38.75 13.66
N SER A 362 35.52 37.68 12.86
CA SER A 362 36.71 37.46 12.01
C SER A 362 36.47 37.79 10.54
N ASP A 363 37.10 38.87 10.04
CA ASP A 363 37.42 39.03 8.62
C ASP A 363 38.40 37.92 8.21
N THR A 364 37.85 36.75 7.86
CA THR A 364 38.64 35.54 7.55
C THR A 364 39.37 35.65 6.21
N GLY A 365 39.07 36.66 5.38
CA GLY A 365 39.67 36.87 4.06
C GLY A 365 39.38 35.72 3.08
N VAL A 366 38.22 35.08 3.21
CA VAL A 366 37.86 33.86 2.47
C VAL A 366 36.51 33.99 1.79
N THR A 367 36.46 33.46 0.56
CA THR A 367 35.24 33.31 -0.21
C THR A 367 35.06 31.85 -0.61
N TYR A 368 33.81 31.40 -0.58
CA TYR A 368 33.39 30.19 -1.28
C TYR A 368 32.26 30.57 -2.24
N LYS A 369 32.23 29.93 -3.41
CA LYS A 369 31.19 30.18 -4.40
C LYS A 369 31.01 28.97 -5.30
N LEU A 370 29.86 28.90 -5.95
CA LEU A 370 29.67 28.03 -7.09
C LEU A 370 30.51 28.55 -8.26
N ASP A 371 31.24 27.66 -8.93
CA ASP A 371 32.03 27.97 -10.11
C ASP A 371 31.50 27.13 -11.29
N THR A 372 30.93 27.80 -12.29
CA THR A 372 30.37 27.18 -13.50
C THR A 372 31.37 27.16 -14.67
N GLU A 373 32.57 27.71 -14.48
CA GLU A 373 33.63 27.72 -15.49
C GLU A 373 34.67 26.63 -15.24
N VAL A 374 34.92 26.32 -13.96
CA VAL A 374 35.86 25.29 -13.54
C VAL A 374 35.11 24.20 -12.79
N TYR A 375 34.86 23.07 -13.45
CA TYR A 375 34.22 21.87 -12.89
C TYR A 375 34.89 20.61 -13.46
N HIS A 376 34.65 19.46 -12.84
CA HIS A 376 35.13 18.16 -13.29
C HIS A 376 34.06 17.44 -14.12
N SER A 377 32.83 17.38 -13.60
CA SER A 377 31.68 16.77 -14.27
C SER A 377 30.48 17.73 -14.25
N GLY A 378 29.47 17.46 -15.10
CA GLY A 378 28.27 18.29 -15.20
C GLY A 378 28.52 19.75 -15.62
N HIS A 379 28.08 20.72 -14.83
CA HIS A 379 28.16 22.16 -15.15
C HIS A 379 28.54 23.07 -13.97
N ALA A 380 28.89 22.53 -12.80
CA ALA A 380 29.29 23.33 -11.64
C ALA A 380 30.28 22.62 -10.71
N SER A 381 30.99 23.39 -9.88
CA SER A 381 31.74 22.85 -8.75
C SER A 381 31.83 23.86 -7.59
N LEU A 382 32.22 23.39 -6.40
CA LEU A 382 32.42 24.25 -5.23
C LEU A 382 33.84 24.81 -5.22
N LYS A 383 33.99 26.12 -5.39
CA LYS A 383 35.27 26.83 -5.26
C LYS A 383 35.45 27.44 -3.87
N TYR A 384 36.63 27.22 -3.29
CA TYR A 384 37.17 27.97 -2.16
C TYR A 384 38.36 28.84 -2.59
N ALA A 385 38.44 30.06 -2.04
CA ALA A 385 39.59 30.94 -2.16
C ALA A 385 39.92 31.58 -0.80
N LYS A 386 41.11 31.31 -0.28
CA LYS A 386 41.60 31.82 1.00
C LYS A 386 42.87 32.64 0.78
N GLN A 387 42.92 33.87 1.28
CA GLN A 387 44.09 34.73 1.10
C GLN A 387 45.08 34.69 2.26
N ARG A 388 44.62 34.36 3.48
CA ARG A 388 45.43 34.44 4.70
C ARG A 388 45.88 33.05 5.21
N PRO A 389 47.10 32.93 5.76
CA PRO A 389 47.60 31.71 6.39
C PRO A 389 47.07 31.54 7.82
N THR A 390 45.75 31.68 8.00
CA THR A 390 45.10 31.41 9.28
C THR A 390 44.77 29.92 9.40
N TYR A 391 44.97 29.36 10.59
CA TYR A 391 44.66 27.95 10.87
C TYR A 391 43.15 27.68 10.89
N PHE A 392 42.32 28.70 11.15
CA PHE A 392 40.88 28.53 11.22
C PHE A 392 40.30 28.03 9.88
N PRO A 393 39.66 26.84 9.83
CA PRO A 393 39.12 26.30 8.60
C PRO A 393 37.90 27.07 8.16
N ILE A 394 37.75 27.23 6.85
CA ILE A 394 36.47 27.61 6.28
C ILE A 394 35.80 26.32 5.90
N GLN A 395 34.55 26.19 6.32
CA GLN A 395 33.80 24.97 6.13
C GLN A 395 32.45 25.29 5.52
N VAL A 396 32.09 24.52 4.51
CA VAL A 396 30.72 24.36 4.06
C VAL A 396 30.32 22.96 4.49
N MET A 397 29.29 22.92 5.32
CA MET A 397 28.79 21.72 5.95
C MET A 397 27.51 21.28 5.27
N ARG A 398 27.31 19.96 5.26
CA ARG A 398 26.01 19.43 4.90
C ARG A 398 25.09 19.51 6.12
N PRO A 399 23.97 20.26 6.06
CA PRO A 399 23.13 20.51 7.25
C PRO A 399 22.40 19.26 7.75
N GLN A 400 22.41 18.17 6.98
CA GLN A 400 21.75 16.93 7.34
C GLN A 400 22.74 15.97 8.02
N LEU A 401 22.55 15.76 9.33
CA LEU A 401 23.20 14.71 10.10
C LEU A 401 22.81 13.35 9.52
N MET A 402 23.78 12.57 9.05
CA MET A 402 23.52 11.27 8.44
C MET A 402 23.39 10.21 9.53
N PRO A 403 22.43 9.28 9.45
CA PRO A 403 22.26 8.21 10.43
C PRO A 403 23.50 7.33 10.51
N TYR A 404 23.96 7.00 11.71
CA TYR A 404 24.77 5.80 11.85
C TYR A 404 23.85 4.57 11.79
N ARG A 405 24.19 3.58 10.95
CA ARG A 405 23.60 2.23 10.96
C ARG A 405 24.73 1.21 11.10
N MET A 406 24.41 0.01 11.59
CA MET A 406 25.29 -1.06 12.11
C MET A 406 26.57 -1.45 11.33
N THR A 407 26.86 -0.82 10.19
CA THR A 407 28.12 -0.95 9.44
C THR A 407 29.22 -0.12 10.09
N LYS A 408 30.41 -0.70 10.25
CA LYS A 408 31.55 -0.07 10.93
C LYS A 408 32.47 0.73 10.00
N ARG A 409 32.17 0.85 8.70
CA ARG A 409 33.04 1.52 7.73
C ARG A 409 32.28 2.47 6.79
N VAL A 410 32.92 3.59 6.47
CA VAL A 410 32.39 4.59 5.54
C VAL A 410 33.44 4.94 4.49
N GLU A 411 33.04 4.91 3.23
CA GLU A 411 33.84 5.31 2.08
C GLU A 411 33.51 6.75 1.70
N THR A 412 34.55 7.57 1.55
CA THR A 412 34.44 8.94 1.05
C THR A 412 35.24 9.09 -0.23
N THR A 413 34.63 9.64 -1.28
CA THR A 413 35.32 9.99 -2.52
C THR A 413 35.03 11.44 -2.92
N CYS A 414 35.99 12.09 -3.56
CA CYS A 414 35.75 13.38 -4.21
C CYS A 414 36.80 13.67 -5.30
N TRP A 415 36.42 14.50 -6.26
CA TRP A 415 37.37 15.14 -7.15
C TRP A 415 37.81 16.49 -6.59
N MET A 416 39.12 16.72 -6.57
CA MET A 416 39.70 17.98 -6.10
C MET A 416 40.68 18.54 -7.13
N LYS A 417 40.62 19.85 -7.33
CA LYS A 417 41.61 20.64 -8.07
C LYS A 417 42.14 21.73 -7.15
N THR A 418 43.44 21.98 -7.18
CA THR A 418 44.07 22.92 -6.23
C THR A 418 45.02 23.88 -6.95
N ARG A 419 45.07 25.12 -6.46
CA ARG A 419 46.03 26.15 -6.89
C ARG A 419 46.64 26.79 -5.66
N ASN A 420 47.89 26.44 -5.39
CA ASN A 420 48.67 26.87 -4.23
C ASN A 420 47.89 26.71 -2.91
N ALA A 421 47.06 25.67 -2.80
CA ALA A 421 46.20 25.46 -1.64
C ALA A 421 47.01 24.88 -0.48
N GLY A 422 47.00 25.53 0.68
CA GLY A 422 47.66 25.05 1.89
C GLY A 422 47.18 23.65 2.27
N LYS A 423 45.86 23.48 2.46
CA LYS A 423 45.18 22.18 2.59
C LYS A 423 43.71 22.28 2.26
N ALA A 424 43.27 21.43 1.34
CA ALA A 424 41.89 21.21 0.97
C ALA A 424 41.50 19.79 1.42
N THR A 425 40.41 19.64 2.17
CA THR A 425 40.05 18.35 2.78
C THR A 425 38.53 18.18 2.93
N ILE A 426 38.08 16.93 2.94
CA ILE A 426 36.76 16.57 3.47
C ILE A 426 36.96 15.97 4.85
N CYS A 427 36.33 16.59 5.84
CA CYS A 427 36.32 16.14 7.22
C CYS A 427 34.98 15.46 7.53
N LEU A 428 35.05 14.29 8.15
CA LEU A 428 33.90 13.61 8.75
C LEU A 428 33.89 13.91 10.24
N VAL A 429 32.71 14.27 10.74
CA VAL A 429 32.45 14.46 12.17
C VAL A 429 31.58 13.32 12.65
N PHE A 430 32.09 12.53 13.58
CA PHE A 430 31.35 11.46 14.26
C PHE A 430 30.79 12.01 15.56
N HIS A 431 29.49 12.29 15.57
CA HIS A 431 28.79 12.74 16.77
C HIS A 431 28.50 11.52 17.65
N ARG A 432 28.93 11.55 18.91
CA ARG A 432 28.90 10.40 19.83
C ARG A 432 27.98 10.69 21.02
N LYS A 433 27.27 9.65 21.50
CA LYS A 433 26.29 9.83 22.58
C LYS A 433 26.98 10.10 23.92
N GLY A 434 26.89 11.34 24.42
CA GLY A 434 27.45 11.71 25.73
C GLY A 434 28.96 11.93 25.75
N HIS A 435 29.58 12.05 24.57
CA HIS A 435 31.00 12.32 24.37
C HIS A 435 31.18 13.52 23.42
N GLU A 436 32.38 14.11 23.38
CA GLU A 436 32.74 15.09 22.36
C GLU A 436 32.75 14.45 20.96
N SER A 437 32.45 15.24 19.93
CA SER A 437 32.45 14.75 18.54
C SER A 437 33.87 14.53 18.04
N ASP A 438 34.09 13.39 17.37
CA ASP A 438 35.40 13.06 16.79
C ASP A 438 35.50 13.61 15.37
N TYR A 439 36.63 14.26 15.06
CA TYR A 439 36.91 14.83 13.74
C TYR A 439 37.94 13.97 13.00
N HIS A 440 37.61 13.57 11.79
CA HIS A 440 38.47 12.74 10.95
C HIS A 440 38.63 13.36 9.56
N TRP A 441 39.87 13.61 9.12
CA TRP A 441 40.15 14.07 7.76
C TRP A 441 40.15 12.88 6.81
N ALA A 442 39.00 12.62 6.18
CA ALA A 442 38.80 11.47 5.32
C ALA A 442 39.64 11.57 4.03
N VAL A 443 39.61 12.72 3.35
CA VAL A 443 40.43 12.96 2.13
C VAL A 443 41.08 14.32 2.17
N TYR A 444 42.31 14.44 1.67
CA TYR A 444 43.07 15.68 1.67
C TYR A 444 44.02 15.79 0.46
N ALA A 445 44.12 16.98 -0.14
CA ALA A 445 44.92 17.24 -1.32
C ALA A 445 46.42 17.52 -1.02
N SER A 446 46.70 18.08 0.15
CA SER A 446 48.02 18.20 0.74
C SER A 446 48.01 17.39 2.03
N GLY A 447 49.13 16.75 2.38
CA GLY A 447 49.21 15.82 3.51
C GLY A 447 48.66 16.36 4.86
N PRO A 448 48.82 15.63 5.96
CA PRO A 448 48.18 15.97 7.22
C PRO A 448 48.51 17.39 7.76
N LYS A 449 49.64 17.99 7.36
CA LYS A 449 50.07 19.35 7.76
C LYS A 449 49.73 20.41 6.68
N PRO A 450 49.16 21.58 7.06
CA PRO A 450 48.64 22.59 6.13
C PRO A 450 49.70 23.53 5.49
N ASP A 451 50.99 23.22 5.62
CA ASP A 451 52.06 24.22 5.48
C ASP A 451 52.66 24.30 4.07
N VAL A 452 52.30 23.39 3.16
CA VAL A 452 52.84 23.35 1.79
C VAL A 452 51.71 23.58 0.80
N GLY A 453 51.78 24.68 0.06
CA GLY A 453 50.84 24.97 -1.02
C GLY A 453 50.95 23.92 -2.12
N VAL A 454 49.85 23.20 -2.37
CA VAL A 454 49.77 22.18 -3.42
C VAL A 454 49.01 22.76 -4.62
N THR A 455 49.54 22.48 -5.81
CA THR A 455 48.89 22.78 -7.09
C THR A 455 48.81 21.51 -7.90
N HIS A 456 47.60 21.11 -8.27
CA HIS A 456 47.37 20.03 -9.23
C HIS A 456 46.04 20.26 -9.94
N ASP A 457 45.93 19.71 -11.14
CA ASP A 457 44.65 19.61 -11.84
C ASP A 457 43.72 18.59 -11.17
N TRP A 458 42.53 18.32 -11.71
CA TRP A 458 41.58 17.38 -11.13
C TRP A 458 42.19 16.02 -10.79
N LYS A 459 42.07 15.64 -9.51
CA LYS A 459 42.45 14.34 -8.97
C LYS A 459 41.34 13.76 -8.13
N GLN A 460 41.14 12.46 -8.25
CA GLN A 460 40.19 11.74 -7.43
C GLN A 460 40.87 11.23 -6.16
N TYR A 461 40.26 11.54 -5.02
CA TYR A 461 40.70 11.05 -3.73
C TYR A 461 39.66 10.09 -3.17
N GLN A 462 40.13 9.02 -2.53
CA GLN A 462 39.29 8.02 -1.87
C GLN A 462 39.86 7.70 -0.48
N SER A 463 38.97 7.42 0.45
CA SER A 463 39.30 6.86 1.76
C SER A 463 38.20 5.93 2.24
N VAL A 464 38.57 4.96 3.07
CA VAL A 464 37.64 4.10 3.81
C VAL A 464 38.04 4.16 5.27
N VAL A 465 37.16 4.70 6.11
CA VAL A 465 37.48 4.96 7.53
C VAL A 465 36.54 4.17 8.44
N ALA A 466 37.06 3.74 9.59
CA ALA A 466 36.26 3.07 10.60
C ALA A 466 35.38 4.08 11.35
N VAL A 467 34.12 3.72 11.56
CA VAL A 467 33.16 4.51 12.33
C VAL A 467 33.21 4.06 13.79
N PRO A 468 33.43 4.96 14.77
CA PRO A 468 33.42 4.61 16.20
C PRO A 468 32.10 3.96 16.64
N GLU A 469 32.15 2.95 17.52
CA GLU A 469 30.99 2.10 17.87
C GLU A 469 29.82 2.85 18.54
N ASP A 470 30.08 4.01 19.14
CA ASP A 470 29.11 4.86 19.84
C ASP A 470 28.71 6.12 19.04
N THR A 471 28.99 6.12 17.74
CA THR A 471 28.54 7.17 16.82
C THR A 471 27.02 7.14 16.67
N THR A 472 26.36 8.27 16.88
CA THR A 472 24.92 8.46 16.65
C THR A 472 24.63 9.03 15.26
N SER A 473 25.51 9.88 14.76
CA SER A 473 25.37 10.51 13.46
C SER A 473 26.71 10.92 12.87
N VAL A 474 26.78 10.93 11.53
CA VAL A 474 27.95 11.37 10.76
C VAL A 474 27.60 12.67 10.06
N GLU A 475 28.50 13.64 10.10
CA GLU A 475 28.40 14.89 9.36
C GLU A 475 29.63 15.04 8.47
N MET A 476 29.43 15.67 7.30
CA MET A 476 30.50 15.88 6.33
C MET A 476 30.72 17.38 6.11
N LEU A 477 31.99 17.77 6.21
CA LEU A 477 32.47 19.14 6.10
C LEU A 477 33.48 19.21 4.96
N VAL A 478 33.26 20.08 3.99
CA VAL A 478 34.32 20.45 3.03
C VAL A 478 35.10 21.60 3.65
N GLN A 479 36.42 21.45 3.84
CA GLN A 479 37.25 22.39 4.58
C GLN A 479 38.49 22.84 3.81
N MET A 480 38.91 24.08 4.07
CA MET A 480 40.18 24.62 3.59
C MET A 480 41.00 25.29 4.71
N TYR A 481 42.27 24.89 4.84
CA TYR A 481 43.28 25.45 5.73
C TYR A 481 44.39 26.11 4.89
N GLY A 482 44.91 27.26 5.33
CA GLY A 482 45.98 27.98 4.62
C GLY A 482 45.53 28.64 3.30
N PRO A 483 46.38 29.52 2.73
CA PRO A 483 46.02 30.31 1.56
C PRO A 483 45.93 29.45 0.29
N GLY A 484 45.34 30.00 -0.77
CA GLY A 484 45.22 29.39 -2.09
C GLY A 484 43.78 29.23 -2.56
N GLU A 485 43.59 28.47 -3.64
CA GLU A 485 42.28 28.12 -4.19
C GLU A 485 42.12 26.60 -4.32
N ALA A 486 40.91 26.10 -4.06
CA ALA A 486 40.57 24.70 -4.25
C ALA A 486 39.16 24.57 -4.83
N TRP A 487 38.97 23.59 -5.72
CA TRP A 487 37.67 23.21 -6.26
C TRP A 487 37.37 21.78 -5.84
N PHE A 488 36.12 21.54 -5.47
CA PHE A 488 35.59 20.23 -5.07
C PHE A 488 34.42 19.87 -5.96
N ASP A 489 34.39 18.62 -6.42
CA ASP A 489 33.35 18.11 -7.30
C ASP A 489 33.10 16.61 -7.05
N ASP A 490 31.93 16.12 -7.45
CA ASP A 490 31.46 14.73 -7.34
C ASP A 490 31.71 14.11 -5.95
N VAL A 491 31.38 14.85 -4.88
CA VAL A 491 31.56 14.41 -3.50
C VAL A 491 30.59 13.26 -3.17
N SER A 492 31.13 12.17 -2.63
CA SER A 492 30.34 10.99 -2.26
C SER A 492 30.75 10.44 -0.90
N LEU A 493 29.74 9.98 -0.15
CA LEU A 493 29.88 9.33 1.14
C LEU A 493 28.96 8.11 1.18
N LYS A 494 29.49 6.91 1.40
CA LYS A 494 28.75 5.65 1.37
C LYS A 494 29.12 4.77 2.56
N PHE A 495 28.15 4.08 3.14
CA PHE A 495 28.45 3.02 4.10
C PHE A 495 28.88 1.77 3.34
N VAL A 496 30.02 1.20 3.68
CA VAL A 496 30.56 0.01 3.01
C VAL A 496 30.60 -1.18 3.95
N ALA A 497 30.76 -2.38 3.39
CA ALA A 497 30.78 -3.62 4.15
C ALA A 497 31.96 -3.65 5.16
N ASP A 498 31.75 -4.30 6.30
CA ASP A 498 32.72 -4.35 7.42
C ASP A 498 34.05 -5.02 7.07
N ASP A 499 34.11 -5.76 5.97
CA ASP A 499 35.29 -6.41 5.41
C ASP A 499 36.05 -5.54 4.38
N THR A 500 35.46 -4.43 3.92
CA THR A 500 36.08 -3.49 2.97
C THR A 500 37.33 -2.86 3.60
N PRO A 501 38.56 -3.06 3.07
CA PRO A 501 39.80 -2.59 3.71
C PRO A 501 39.75 -1.11 4.11
N ILE A 502 40.30 -0.79 5.29
CA ILE A 502 40.51 0.61 5.68
C ILE A 502 41.62 1.17 4.79
N VAL A 503 41.35 2.32 4.18
CA VAL A 503 42.25 3.00 3.26
C VAL A 503 42.35 4.44 3.74
N GLU A 504 43.54 4.84 4.20
CA GLU A 504 43.84 6.26 4.45
C GLU A 504 43.80 7.02 3.11
N ALA A 505 43.58 8.34 3.12
CA ALA A 505 43.40 9.13 1.91
C ALA A 505 44.42 8.82 0.79
N VAL A 506 43.97 8.20 -0.30
CA VAL A 506 44.80 7.86 -1.48
C VAL A 506 44.36 8.69 -2.69
N ASP A 507 45.34 9.18 -3.44
CA ASP A 507 45.16 9.77 -4.77
C ASP A 507 45.00 8.63 -5.79
N MET A 508 43.76 8.41 -6.23
CA MET A 508 43.39 7.31 -7.14
C MET A 508 43.87 7.52 -8.57
N THR A 509 44.43 8.70 -8.90
CA THR A 509 45.01 8.97 -10.23
C THR A 509 46.43 8.44 -10.38
N LYS A 510 47.07 8.05 -9.26
CA LYS A 510 48.33 7.32 -9.26
C LYS A 510 48.00 5.84 -9.03
N GLY A 511 47.98 5.08 -10.13
CA GLY A 511 47.64 3.66 -10.12
C GLY A 511 48.51 2.80 -9.22
#